data_AF-A0A617LRZ3-F1
#
_entry.id   AF-A0A617LRZ3-F1
#
_cell.length_a   1.000
_cell.length_b   1.000
_cell.length_c   1.000
_cell.angle_alpha   90.00
_cell.angle_beta   90.00
_cell.angle_gamma   90.00
#
_symmetry.space_group_name_H-M   'P 1'
#
loop_
_entity.id
_entity.type
_entity.pdbx_description
1 polymer ?
#
loop_
_entity_poly.entity_id
_entity_poly.type
_entity_poly.pdbx_seq_one_letter_code
_entity_poly.pdbx_strand_id
1 'polypeptide(L)' 'NLRESTENFQREMIRQALAQNNHNWAASARALETDVANLHRLAKRLGLKD' A
#
# COMPACT_ATOMS: atom_id res chain seq x y z
N ASN A 1 -9.92 -17.51 -2.96
CA ASN A 1 -8.70 -17.97 -3.65
C ASN A 1 -7.50 -17.33 -2.94
N LEU A 2 -6.38 -18.04 -2.67
CA LEU A 2 -5.28 -17.51 -1.82
C LEU A 2 -4.77 -16.14 -2.30
N ARG A 3 -4.70 -15.97 -3.62
CA ARG A 3 -4.29 -14.72 -4.26
C ARG A 3 -5.15 -13.52 -3.82
N GLU A 4 -6.46 -13.68 -3.84
CA GLU A 4 -7.42 -12.62 -3.51
C GLU A 4 -7.31 -12.22 -2.03
N SER A 5 -7.15 -13.21 -1.13
CA SER A 5 -6.91 -12.95 0.30
C SER A 5 -5.64 -12.15 0.53
N THR A 6 -4.55 -12.47 -0.20
CA THR A 6 -3.29 -11.72 -0.13
C THR A 6 -3.44 -10.31 -0.68
N GLU A 7 -4.15 -10.12 -1.80
CA GLU A 7 -4.41 -8.80 -2.36
C GLU A 7 -5.26 -7.94 -1.41
N ASN A 8 -6.27 -8.52 -0.77
CA ASN A 8 -7.08 -7.85 0.25
C ASN A 8 -6.23 -7.41 1.46
N PHE A 9 -5.37 -8.31 1.95
CA PHE A 9 -4.46 -8.01 3.05
C PHE A 9 -3.48 -6.88 2.70
N GLN A 10 -2.90 -6.91 1.49
CA GLN A 10 -2.02 -5.84 1.02
C GLN A 10 -2.76 -4.50 0.88
N ARG A 11 -4.01 -4.50 0.41
CA ARG A 11 -4.81 -3.26 0.37
C ARG A 11 -5.00 -2.66 1.75
N GLU A 12 -5.33 -3.51 2.72
CA GLU A 12 -5.57 -3.08 4.09
C GLU A 12 -4.29 -2.53 4.73
N MET A 13 -3.17 -3.23 4.57
CA MET A 13 -1.84 -2.77 5.03
C MET A 13 -1.50 -1.38 4.47
N ILE A 14 -1.71 -1.16 3.16
CA ILE A 14 -1.43 0.14 2.53
C ILE A 14 -2.36 1.23 3.08
N ARG A 15 -3.66 0.93 3.25
CA ARG A 15 -4.63 1.89 3.81
C ARG A 15 -4.26 2.29 5.24
N GLN A 16 -3.88 1.33 6.07
CA GLN A 16 -3.46 1.59 7.46
C GLN A 16 -2.19 2.42 7.52
N ALA A 17 -1.18 2.09 6.70
CA ALA A 17 0.06 2.86 6.64
C ALA A 17 -0.23 4.31 6.19
N LEU A 18 -1.09 4.51 5.20
CA LEU A 18 -1.50 5.85 4.76
C LEU A 18 -2.23 6.60 5.87
N ALA A 19 -3.20 5.97 6.55
CA ALA A 19 -3.94 6.60 7.63
C ALA A 19 -3.02 7.06 8.78
N GLN A 20 -2.06 6.22 9.18
CA GLN A 20 -1.09 6.53 10.24
C GLN A 20 -0.10 7.63 9.86
N ASN A 21 0.12 7.83 8.55
CA ASN A 21 1.08 8.80 8.02
C ASN A 21 0.41 9.99 7.33
N ASN A 22 -0.84 10.33 7.71
CA ASN A 22 -1.60 11.46 7.15
C ASN A 22 -1.67 11.44 5.61
N HIS A 23 -1.90 10.26 5.03
CA HIS A 23 -1.91 10.01 3.58
C HIS A 23 -0.61 10.37 2.84
N ASN A 24 0.52 10.49 3.56
CA ASN A 24 1.82 10.71 2.97
C ASN A 24 2.43 9.40 2.45
N TRP A 25 2.50 9.27 1.13
CA TRP A 25 3.04 8.09 0.45
C TRP A 25 4.51 7.81 0.77
N ALA A 26 5.35 8.85 0.89
CA ALA A 26 6.77 8.67 1.18
C ALA A 26 7.02 8.22 2.63
N ALA A 27 6.22 8.70 3.58
CA ALA A 27 6.28 8.25 4.98
C ALA A 27 5.69 6.83 5.12
N SER A 28 4.58 6.54 4.44
CA SER A 28 3.99 5.20 4.40
C SER A 28 4.93 4.16 3.80
N ALA A 29 5.65 4.52 2.72
CA ALA A 29 6.63 3.63 2.12
C ALA A 29 7.77 3.29 3.09
N ARG A 30 8.28 4.30 3.81
CA ARG A 30 9.28 4.10 4.86
C ARG A 30 8.77 3.22 6.00
N ALA A 31 7.52 3.40 6.42
CA ALA A 31 6.89 2.57 7.45
C ALA A 31 6.68 1.11 7.00
N LEU A 32 6.50 0.89 5.70
CA LEU A 32 6.38 -0.43 5.08
C LEU A 32 7.73 -0.99 4.56
N GLU A 33 8.85 -0.37 4.93
CA GLU A 33 10.20 -0.79 4.55
C GLU A 33 10.38 -0.95 3.03
N THR A 34 9.74 -0.08 2.26
CA THR A 34 9.80 -0.07 0.79
C THR A 34 10.06 1.34 0.26
N ASP A 35 10.37 1.43 -1.03
CA ASP A 35 10.45 2.73 -1.69
C ASP A 35 9.07 3.19 -2.21
N VAL A 36 8.92 4.50 -2.33
CA VAL A 36 7.66 5.12 -2.74
C VAL A 36 7.22 4.72 -4.15
N ALA A 37 8.16 4.41 -5.06
CA ALA A 37 7.83 4.00 -6.41
C ALA A 37 7.24 2.57 -6.43
N ASN A 38 7.81 1.65 -5.65
CA ASN A 38 7.26 0.32 -5.42
C ASN A 38 5.89 0.38 -4.77
N LEU A 39 5.71 1.20 -3.73
CA LEU A 39 4.41 1.36 -3.08
C LEU A 39 3.34 1.88 -4.06
N HIS A 40 3.68 2.86 -4.92
CA HIS A 40 2.76 3.34 -5.95
C HIS A 40 2.39 2.28 -6.99
N ARG A 41 3.38 1.52 -7.50
CA ARG A 41 3.11 0.41 -8.43
C ARG A 41 2.21 -0.64 -7.80
N LEU A 42 2.46 -0.98 -6.54
CA LEU A 42 1.64 -1.93 -5.79
C LEU A 42 0.21 -1.41 -5.61
N ALA A 43 0.05 -0.14 -5.19
CA ALA A 43 -1.26 0.48 -5.04
C ALA A 43 -2.06 0.50 -6.34
N LYS A 44 -1.41 0.81 -7.48
CA LYS A 44 -2.04 0.75 -8.80
C LYS A 44 -2.47 -0.66 -9.19
N ARG A 45 -1.60 -1.66 -8.98
CA ARG A 45 -1.91 -3.07 -9.23
C ARG A 45 -3.09 -3.56 -8.40
N LEU A 46 -3.24 -3.04 -7.19
CA LEU A 46 -4.31 -3.40 -6.25
C LEU A 46 -5.59 -2.56 -6.42
N GLY A 47 -5.62 -1.60 -7.36
CA GLY A 47 -6.78 -0.73 -7.61
C GLY A 47 -7.02 0.34 -6.54
N LEU A 48 -5.96 0.77 -5.83
CA LEU A 48 -6.02 1.82 -4.80
C LEU A 48 -5.62 3.22 -5.31
N LYS A 49 -5.02 3.29 -6.50
CA LYS A 49 -4.49 4.52 -7.09
C LYS A 49 -4.50 4.44 -8.61
N ASP A 50 -4.88 5.55 -9.25
CA ASP A 50 -4.86 5.72 -10.71
C ASP A 50 -3.48 6.18 -11.24
#